data_AF-A0A2R8ZHF9-F1
#
_entry.id   AF-A0A2R8ZHF9-F1
#
_cell.length_a   1.000
_cell.length_b   1.000
_cell.length_c   1.000
_cell.angle_alpha   90.00
_cell.angle_beta   90.00
_cell.angle_gamma   90.00
#
_symmetry.space_group_name_H-M   'P 1'
#
loop_
_entity.id
_entity.type
_entity.pdbx_description
1 polymer ?
#
loop_
_entity_poly.entity_id
_entity_poly.type
_entity_poly.pdbx_seq_one_letter_code
_entity_poly.pdbx_strand_id
1 'polypeptide(L)'
;MKIKDGKKPSFPWFGMDIGGTLVNLSYFEPIAITAEEEQKEVESLKSIRKYLISNVACGSTGIRDVHLELKDLTLFGRRGNLHFTGFQPRTCLLLSKWEEIKTSQHCKCLKKIFTQLETSTCTNWMNLTTVGFNGHAECYYLANASEPQQCQKMPFNLDVPYPLLVVNIGSGVSILAVHSKDIYKRMTGTSLGEGTFLGLCSLLTGCESFEEALEMLTHDIYGGDHERFGLPASSFRNMIYKEKRESVSKEDLARATLVTITNNFGSVARKCAVNEKINRVVFVGNVLCVNTLSMKLLAYAPDLSSKGQLKALFLEHEGYFGAVNALLGLPNFS
;
A
#
# COMPACT_ATOMS: atom_id res chain seq x y z
N MET A 1 6.66 -7.63 22.99
CA MET A 1 8.07 -7.25 22.70
C MET A 1 8.20 -5.74 22.90
N LYS A 2 9.14 -5.26 23.74
CA LYS A 2 9.26 -3.83 24.10
C LYS A 2 10.13 -3.09 23.08
N ILE A 3 9.57 -2.11 22.38
CA ILE A 3 10.34 -1.11 21.60
C ILE A 3 10.93 -0.11 22.63
N LYS A 4 12.25 0.17 22.54
CA LYS A 4 13.07 0.92 23.53
C LYS A 4 12.37 2.14 24.16
N ASP A 5 12.54 2.31 25.49
CA ASP A 5 12.10 3.48 26.27
C ASP A 5 12.92 4.74 25.89
N GLY A 6 12.50 5.40 24.81
CA GLY A 6 12.82 6.80 24.54
C GLY A 6 11.85 7.73 25.28
N LYS A 7 12.11 9.04 25.23
CA LYS A 7 11.20 10.07 25.76
C LYS A 7 9.82 9.92 25.12
N LYS A 8 8.80 9.59 25.92
CA LYS A 8 7.44 9.31 25.43
C LYS A 8 6.90 10.54 24.67
N PRO A 9 6.51 10.41 23.39
CA PRO A 9 5.92 11.51 22.65
C PRO A 9 4.59 11.93 23.30
N SER A 10 4.26 13.22 23.27
CA SER A 10 2.93 13.69 23.69
C SER A 10 1.86 13.19 22.73
N PHE A 11 0.64 12.95 23.22
CA PHE A 11 -0.50 12.67 22.34
C PHE A 11 -0.91 13.92 21.55
N PRO A 12 -1.48 13.79 20.35
CA PRO A 12 -1.90 12.56 19.67
C PRO A 12 -0.78 11.88 18.88
N TRP A 13 -0.77 10.55 18.84
CA TRP A 13 0.22 9.78 18.08
C TRP A 13 -0.32 9.40 16.71
N PHE A 14 0.19 10.06 15.67
CA PHE A 14 -0.13 9.73 14.30
C PHE A 14 1.13 9.75 13.44
N GLY A 15 1.07 9.00 12.34
CA GLY A 15 2.04 9.03 11.25
C GLY A 15 1.31 9.21 9.94
N MET A 16 1.88 9.99 9.03
CA MET A 16 1.25 10.33 7.77
C MET A 16 2.24 10.19 6.63
N ASP A 17 1.78 9.55 5.55
CA ASP A 17 2.49 9.42 4.29
C ASP A 17 1.67 10.13 3.20
N ILE A 18 2.27 11.16 2.60
CA ILE A 18 1.62 12.00 1.59
C ILE A 18 2.17 11.57 0.24
N GLY A 19 1.47 10.64 -0.41
CA GLY A 19 1.75 10.20 -1.76
C GLY A 19 1.19 11.15 -2.83
N GLY A 20 1.53 10.87 -4.08
CA GLY A 20 1.02 11.64 -5.23
C GLY A 20 -0.48 11.43 -5.49
N THR A 21 -0.98 10.23 -5.22
CA THR A 21 -2.38 9.84 -5.47
C THR A 21 -3.22 9.80 -4.20
N LEU A 22 -2.64 9.43 -3.06
CA LEU A 22 -3.32 9.18 -1.79
C LEU A 22 -2.45 9.64 -0.61
N VAL A 23 -3.11 10.13 0.43
CA VAL A 23 -2.51 10.38 1.75
C VAL A 23 -2.96 9.27 2.68
N ASN A 24 -2.01 8.60 3.31
CA ASN A 24 -2.26 7.51 4.25
C ASN A 24 -1.94 7.99 5.67
N LEU A 25 -2.86 7.78 6.60
CA LEU A 25 -2.74 8.13 8.01
C LEU A 25 -2.81 6.87 8.86
N SER A 26 -1.88 6.71 9.78
CA SER A 26 -1.96 5.74 10.87
C SER A 26 -2.13 6.50 12.19
N TYR A 27 -3.15 6.16 12.98
CA TYR A 27 -3.46 6.81 14.24
C TYR A 27 -3.54 5.81 15.38
N PHE A 28 -2.76 6.02 16.45
CA PHE A 28 -2.79 5.16 17.62
C PHE A 28 -3.76 5.72 18.68
N GLU A 29 -4.81 4.96 18.95
CA GLU A 29 -5.80 5.24 19.98
C GLU A 29 -5.47 4.47 21.27
N PRO A 30 -5.17 5.13 22.40
CA PRO A 30 -4.98 4.44 23.67
C PRO A 30 -6.31 3.90 24.22
N ILE A 31 -6.33 2.62 24.63
CA ILE A 31 -7.50 1.96 25.25
C ILE A 31 -7.66 2.37 26.73
N ALA A 32 -6.55 2.69 27.40
CA ALA A 32 -6.55 3.12 28.79
C ALA A 32 -5.98 4.54 28.89
N ILE A 33 -6.88 5.52 29.02
CA ILE A 33 -6.56 6.90 29.39
C ILE A 33 -7.00 7.10 30.84
N THR A 34 -6.12 7.63 31.70
CA THR A 34 -6.50 7.95 33.08
C THR A 34 -7.31 9.25 33.13
N ALA A 35 -8.16 9.42 34.14
CA ALA A 35 -8.94 10.66 34.31
C ALA A 35 -8.06 11.93 34.36
N GLU A 36 -6.86 11.83 34.91
CA GLU A 36 -5.88 12.93 34.94
C GLU A 36 -5.32 13.26 33.54
N GLU A 37 -5.09 12.23 32.71
CA GLU A 37 -4.65 12.42 31.33
C GLU A 37 -5.76 13.05 30.49
N GLU A 38 -7.00 12.62 30.69
CA GLU A 38 -8.17 13.17 30.01
C GLU A 38 -8.48 14.62 30.42
N GLN A 39 -8.16 15.02 31.66
CA GLN A 39 -8.27 16.42 32.10
C GLN A 39 -7.15 17.31 31.57
N LYS A 40 -5.95 16.75 31.36
CA LYS A 40 -4.79 17.47 30.77
C LYS A 40 -4.87 17.56 29.25
N GLU A 41 -5.67 16.69 28.63
CA GLU A 41 -5.89 16.70 27.19
C GLU A 41 -6.75 17.90 26.78
N VAL A 42 -6.20 18.72 25.87
CA VAL A 42 -6.89 19.90 25.34
C VAL A 42 -8.13 19.47 24.56
N GLU A 43 -9.22 20.24 24.63
CA GLU A 43 -10.50 19.94 23.98
C GLU A 43 -10.38 19.70 22.46
N SER A 44 -9.42 20.36 21.80
CA SER A 44 -9.10 20.13 20.38
C SER A 44 -8.59 18.71 20.12
N LEU A 45 -7.80 18.13 21.02
CA LEU A 45 -7.29 16.75 20.90
C LEU A 45 -8.41 15.71 21.10
N LYS A 46 -9.32 15.96 22.05
CA LYS A 46 -10.54 15.15 22.22
C LYS A 46 -11.41 15.16 20.96
N SER A 47 -11.55 16.34 20.36
CA SER A 47 -12.30 16.51 19.11
C SER A 47 -11.65 15.77 17.94
N ILE A 48 -10.32 15.80 17.82
CA ILE A 48 -9.57 15.05 16.80
C ILE A 48 -9.74 13.54 16.99
N ARG A 49 -9.55 13.05 18.22
CA ARG A 49 -9.74 11.64 18.57
C ARG A 49 -11.15 11.19 18.20
N LYS A 50 -12.17 11.92 18.65
CA LYS A 50 -13.57 11.62 18.34
C LYS A 50 -13.81 11.59 16.83
N TYR A 51 -13.30 12.58 16.09
CA TYR A 51 -13.47 12.65 14.64
C TYR A 51 -12.86 11.46 13.89
N LEU A 52 -11.66 11.03 14.28
CA LEU A 52 -10.95 9.92 13.63
C LEU A 52 -11.58 8.55 13.91
N ILE A 53 -12.21 8.38 15.08
CA ILE A 53 -12.76 7.07 15.50
C ILE A 53 -14.25 6.95 15.19
N SER A 54 -15.03 8.01 15.45
CA SER A 54 -16.50 7.95 15.33
C SER A 54 -16.97 7.90 13.88
N ASN A 55 -16.15 8.33 12.93
CA ASN A 55 -16.52 8.40 11.53
C ASN A 55 -15.75 7.35 10.74
N VAL A 56 -16.47 6.54 9.97
CA VAL A 56 -15.87 5.70 8.92
C VAL A 56 -15.47 6.55 7.72
N ALA A 57 -16.18 7.67 7.49
CA ALA A 57 -15.85 8.69 6.50
C ALA A 57 -15.31 9.96 7.18
N CYS A 58 -14.02 10.26 6.99
CA CYS A 58 -13.40 11.49 7.46
C CYS A 58 -13.55 12.60 6.39
N GLY A 59 -14.64 13.35 6.46
CA GLY A 59 -14.93 14.44 5.50
C GLY A 59 -15.60 13.89 4.24
N SER A 60 -15.32 14.47 3.07
CA SER A 60 -15.93 14.02 1.81
C SER A 60 -15.17 12.89 1.10
N THR A 61 -13.90 12.65 1.43
CA THR A 61 -13.05 11.67 0.71
C THR A 61 -12.20 10.78 1.63
N GLY A 62 -12.16 11.05 2.93
CA GLY A 62 -11.40 10.23 3.86
C GLY A 62 -12.15 8.95 4.19
N ILE A 63 -11.52 7.80 4.05
CA ILE A 63 -12.10 6.49 4.36
C ILE A 63 -11.22 5.79 5.39
N ARG A 64 -11.82 5.37 6.51
CA ARG A 64 -11.15 4.57 7.54
C ARG A 64 -11.31 3.09 7.21
N ASP A 65 -10.19 2.41 7.02
CA ASP A 65 -10.15 0.98 6.75
C ASP A 65 -10.27 0.18 8.04
N VAL A 66 -11.51 0.13 8.56
CA VAL A 66 -11.85 -0.55 9.83
C VAL A 66 -11.40 -2.01 9.82
N HIS A 67 -11.42 -2.65 8.66
CA HIS A 67 -11.01 -4.05 8.50
C HIS A 67 -9.50 -4.27 8.72
N LEU A 68 -8.68 -3.21 8.65
CA LEU A 68 -7.23 -3.25 8.90
C LEU A 68 -6.87 -2.84 10.34
N GLU A 69 -7.83 -2.54 11.21
CA GLU A 69 -7.53 -2.09 12.57
C GLU A 69 -6.71 -3.14 13.35
N LEU A 70 -5.56 -2.74 13.91
CA LEU A 70 -4.78 -3.58 14.84
C LEU A 70 -5.24 -3.31 16.27
N LYS A 71 -5.72 -4.36 16.93
CA LYS A 71 -6.33 -4.26 18.26
C LYS A 71 -5.36 -4.66 19.36
N ASP A 72 -5.48 -4.00 20.52
CA ASP A 72 -4.66 -4.27 21.72
C ASP A 72 -3.14 -4.25 21.46
N LEU A 73 -2.70 -3.37 20.57
CA LEU A 73 -1.31 -3.14 20.25
C LEU A 73 -0.61 -2.43 21.42
N THR A 74 0.55 -2.94 21.82
CA THR A 74 1.45 -2.21 22.73
C THR A 74 2.45 -1.39 21.93
N LEU A 75 2.25 -0.07 21.90
CA LEU A 75 3.15 0.88 21.23
C LEU A 75 3.69 1.91 22.24
N PHE A 76 5.01 2.15 22.22
CA PHE A 76 5.70 3.06 23.15
C PHE A 76 5.30 2.88 24.64
N GLY A 77 5.07 1.63 25.04
CA GLY A 77 4.68 1.26 26.40
C GLY A 77 3.21 1.57 26.77
N ARG A 78 2.35 1.91 25.81
CA ARG A 78 0.90 2.04 26.00
C ARG A 78 0.15 1.01 25.18
N ARG A 79 -0.98 0.53 25.71
CA ARG A 79 -1.91 -0.36 25.00
C ARG A 79 -2.99 0.46 24.30
N GLY A 80 -3.29 0.10 23.06
CA GLY A 80 -4.20 0.85 22.21
C GLY A 80 -4.54 0.13 20.92
N ASN A 81 -5.37 0.75 20.10
CA ASN A 81 -5.69 0.29 18.76
C ASN A 81 -4.97 1.16 17.74
N LEU A 82 -4.47 0.57 16.65
CA LEU A 82 -3.92 1.31 15.52
C LEU A 82 -4.94 1.34 14.39
N HIS A 83 -5.33 2.56 14.01
CA HIS A 83 -6.31 2.85 12.98
C HIS A 83 -5.63 3.31 11.69
N PHE A 84 -6.23 2.98 10.55
CA PHE A 84 -5.73 3.32 9.22
C PHE A 84 -6.78 4.10 8.43
N THR A 85 -6.38 5.24 7.86
CA THR A 85 -7.28 6.11 7.09
C THR A 85 -6.59 6.59 5.83
N GLY A 86 -7.22 6.38 4.67
CA GLY A 86 -6.79 6.94 3.38
C GLY A 86 -7.55 8.21 3.01
N PHE A 87 -6.90 9.14 2.30
CA PHE A 87 -7.51 10.39 1.81
C PHE A 87 -7.00 10.73 0.40
N GLN A 88 -7.82 11.40 -0.39
CA GLN A 88 -7.35 12.03 -1.63
C GLN A 88 -6.54 13.31 -1.33
N PRO A 89 -5.35 13.53 -1.96
CA PRO A 89 -4.47 14.66 -1.69
C PRO A 89 -5.12 16.03 -1.90
N ARG A 90 -6.05 16.14 -2.86
CA ARG A 90 -6.81 17.38 -3.11
C ARG A 90 -7.64 17.81 -1.89
N THR A 91 -8.08 16.85 -1.08
CA THR A 91 -8.81 17.10 0.17
C THR A 91 -7.87 17.44 1.33
N CYS A 92 -6.58 17.12 1.23
CA CYS A 92 -5.57 17.55 2.19
C CYS A 92 -5.45 19.09 2.24
N LEU A 93 -5.81 19.80 1.16
CA LEU A 93 -5.90 21.27 1.11
C LEU A 93 -7.14 21.82 1.86
N LEU A 94 -8.19 21.02 2.04
CA LEU A 94 -9.37 21.37 2.85
C LEU A 94 -9.16 21.15 4.35
N LEU A 95 -7.98 20.69 4.77
CA LEU A 95 -7.55 20.59 6.18
C LEU A 95 -7.19 21.95 6.79
N SER A 96 -7.86 23.04 6.38
CA SER A 96 -7.77 24.35 7.05
C SER A 96 -8.30 24.32 8.48
N LYS A 97 -9.12 23.33 8.85
CA LYS A 97 -9.50 23.07 10.26
C LYS A 97 -8.40 22.41 11.10
N TRP A 98 -7.31 21.95 10.49
CA TRP A 98 -6.13 21.38 11.18
C TRP A 98 -5.02 22.41 11.41
N GLU A 99 -5.27 23.72 11.19
CA GLU A 99 -4.27 24.77 11.45
C GLU A 99 -3.80 24.84 12.92
N GLU A 100 -4.62 24.40 13.88
CA GLU A 100 -4.19 24.28 15.28
C GLU A 100 -3.11 23.21 15.51
N ILE A 101 -2.97 22.23 14.62
CA ILE A 101 -1.92 21.20 14.70
C ILE A 101 -0.60 21.72 14.08
N LYS A 102 -0.64 22.74 13.22
CA LYS A 102 0.55 23.33 12.57
C LYS A 102 1.51 23.99 13.57
N THR A 103 1.01 24.47 14.71
CA THR A 103 1.80 25.15 15.76
C THR A 103 2.39 24.17 16.79
N SER A 104 1.97 22.91 16.76
CA SER A 104 2.40 21.88 17.70
C SER A 104 3.67 21.17 17.20
N GLN A 105 4.51 20.70 18.14
CA GLN A 105 5.80 20.02 17.90
C GLN A 105 5.70 18.86 16.87
N HIS A 106 4.50 18.30 16.69
CA HIS A 106 4.14 17.28 15.72
C HIS A 106 4.29 17.73 14.24
N CYS A 107 4.20 19.02 13.93
CA CYS A 107 4.33 19.52 12.55
C CYS A 107 5.80 19.62 12.08
N LYS A 108 6.77 19.63 13.01
CA LYS A 108 8.20 19.52 12.66
C LYS A 108 8.56 18.13 12.14
N CYS A 109 7.86 17.09 12.58
CA CYS A 109 7.94 15.75 11.98
C CYS A 109 7.43 15.79 10.53
N LEU A 110 6.26 16.39 10.27
CA LEU A 110 5.69 16.46 8.92
C LEU A 110 6.63 17.11 7.90
N LYS A 111 7.26 18.25 8.22
CA LYS A 111 8.21 18.92 7.30
C LYS A 111 9.51 18.14 7.05
N LYS A 112 10.01 17.33 8.00
CA LYS A 112 11.21 16.48 7.82
C LYS A 112 10.91 15.13 7.16
N ILE A 113 9.70 14.60 7.34
CA ILE A 113 9.22 13.36 6.73
C ILE A 113 9.14 13.49 5.20
N PHE A 114 8.75 14.65 4.67
CA PHE A 114 8.69 14.92 3.21
C PHE A 114 10.01 14.69 2.47
N THR A 115 11.17 14.87 3.13
CA THR A 115 12.48 14.72 2.48
C THR A 115 13.05 13.32 2.61
N GLN A 116 12.46 12.45 3.44
CA GLN A 116 12.99 11.12 3.76
C GLN A 116 12.13 9.95 3.25
N LEU A 117 10.87 10.17 2.86
CA LEU A 117 9.92 9.08 2.52
C LEU A 117 10.32 8.18 1.34
N GLU A 118 11.08 8.67 0.36
CA GLU A 118 11.58 7.83 -0.73
C GLU A 118 12.64 6.79 -0.26
N THR A 119 13.27 7.01 0.90
CA THR A 119 14.33 6.15 1.44
C THR A 119 14.02 5.56 2.83
N SER A 120 13.09 6.13 3.61
CA SER A 120 12.73 5.71 4.97
C SER A 120 11.54 4.73 5.04
N THR A 121 10.86 4.48 3.91
CA THR A 121 9.85 3.42 3.76
C THR A 121 10.41 2.00 3.99
N CYS A 122 11.75 1.84 3.97
CA CYS A 122 12.40 0.54 3.79
C CYS A 122 12.83 -0.19 5.08
N THR A 123 12.93 0.49 6.22
CA THR A 123 13.52 -0.11 7.44
C THR A 123 12.50 -0.55 8.50
N ASN A 124 11.23 -0.18 8.36
CA ASN A 124 10.22 -0.34 9.41
C ASN A 124 8.96 -1.14 9.03
N TRP A 125 8.80 -1.57 7.77
CA TRP A 125 7.72 -2.49 7.34
C TRP A 125 7.79 -3.85 8.07
N MET A 126 8.99 -4.25 8.48
CA MET A 126 9.17 -5.41 9.36
C MET A 126 8.37 -5.34 10.65
N ASN A 127 8.18 -4.15 11.23
CA ASN A 127 7.56 -4.05 12.55
C ASN A 127 6.11 -4.53 12.52
N LEU A 128 5.37 -4.25 11.45
CA LEU A 128 4.03 -4.80 11.26
C LEU A 128 4.06 -6.30 10.99
N THR A 129 5.01 -6.79 10.17
CA THR A 129 5.15 -8.24 9.96
C THR A 129 5.49 -9.02 11.23
N THR A 130 6.23 -8.41 12.17
CA THR A 130 6.57 -8.99 13.48
C THR A 130 5.41 -8.93 14.47
N VAL A 131 4.61 -7.87 14.43
CA VAL A 131 3.38 -7.75 15.25
C VAL A 131 2.30 -8.70 14.74
N GLY A 132 2.28 -8.98 13.44
CA GLY A 132 1.22 -9.73 12.78
C GLY A 132 -0.07 -8.90 12.67
N PHE A 133 -1.14 -9.57 12.27
CA PHE A 133 -2.45 -8.95 12.07
C PHE A 133 -3.50 -9.62 12.97
N ASN A 134 -3.66 -9.12 14.20
CA ASN A 134 -4.63 -9.64 15.19
C ASN A 134 -4.54 -11.17 15.40
N GLY A 135 -3.32 -11.73 15.39
CA GLY A 135 -3.08 -13.18 15.50
C GLY A 135 -3.01 -13.92 14.16
N HIS A 136 -3.27 -13.24 13.04
CA HIS A 136 -3.07 -13.74 11.68
C HIS A 136 -1.71 -13.28 11.12
N ALA A 137 -1.26 -13.96 10.05
CA ALA A 137 -0.05 -13.56 9.34
C ALA A 137 -0.29 -12.26 8.56
N GLU A 138 0.62 -11.30 8.69
CA GLU A 138 0.60 -10.06 7.91
C GLU A 138 0.93 -10.31 6.44
N CYS A 139 1.77 -11.30 6.16
CA CYS A 139 2.22 -11.63 4.82
C CYS A 139 1.51 -12.87 4.29
N TYR A 140 1.21 -12.86 3.00
CA TYR A 140 0.58 -13.97 2.31
C TYR A 140 1.08 -14.10 0.86
N TYR A 141 0.75 -15.23 0.25
CA TYR A 141 0.95 -15.47 -1.18
C TYR A 141 -0.31 -16.11 -1.78
N LEU A 142 -0.40 -16.14 -3.10
CA LEU A 142 -1.47 -16.83 -3.82
C LEU A 142 -0.93 -18.19 -4.29
N ALA A 143 -1.36 -19.27 -3.63
CA ALA A 143 -1.07 -20.63 -4.07
C ALA A 143 -1.88 -20.95 -5.34
N ASN A 144 -1.29 -21.73 -6.26
CA ASN A 144 -1.91 -22.15 -7.52
C ASN A 144 -2.42 -20.96 -8.34
N ALA A 145 -1.68 -19.84 -8.37
CA ALA A 145 -2.09 -18.62 -9.08
C ALA A 145 -2.28 -18.83 -10.60
N SER A 146 -1.70 -19.89 -11.17
CA SER A 146 -1.90 -20.35 -12.55
C SER A 146 -3.23 -21.02 -12.83
N GLU A 147 -3.95 -21.43 -11.80
CA GLU A 147 -5.20 -22.16 -11.90
C GLU A 147 -6.29 -21.35 -11.18
N PRO A 148 -7.04 -20.48 -11.89
CA PRO A 148 -7.98 -19.56 -11.27
C PRO A 148 -8.99 -20.21 -10.31
N GLN A 149 -9.38 -21.45 -10.60
CA GLN A 149 -10.32 -22.25 -9.79
C GLN A 149 -9.69 -22.81 -8.52
N GLN A 150 -8.37 -22.94 -8.46
CA GLN A 150 -7.62 -23.47 -7.30
C GLN A 150 -6.77 -22.39 -6.61
N CYS A 151 -6.81 -21.16 -7.11
CA CYS A 151 -6.07 -20.03 -6.59
C CYS A 151 -6.55 -19.69 -5.17
N GLN A 152 -5.65 -19.80 -4.18
CA GLN A 152 -5.99 -19.59 -2.77
C GLN A 152 -5.00 -18.67 -2.08
N LYS A 153 -5.52 -17.78 -1.22
CA LYS A 153 -4.72 -16.94 -0.33
C LYS A 153 -4.15 -17.81 0.80
N MET A 154 -2.83 -17.85 0.92
CA MET A 154 -2.13 -18.65 1.91
C MET A 154 -1.20 -17.78 2.75
N PRO A 155 -1.17 -17.93 4.09
CA PRO A 155 -0.27 -17.16 4.94
C PRO A 155 1.19 -17.48 4.59
N PHE A 156 2.06 -16.47 4.73
CA PHE A 156 3.50 -16.59 4.56
C PHE A 156 4.21 -16.02 5.77
N ASN A 157 5.12 -16.81 6.35
CA ASN A 157 5.87 -16.38 7.52
C ASN A 157 7.15 -15.64 7.10
N LEU A 158 7.33 -14.42 7.63
CA LEU A 158 8.50 -13.57 7.42
C LEU A 158 9.41 -13.46 8.66
N ASP A 159 9.46 -14.46 9.54
CA ASP A 159 10.34 -14.49 10.72
C ASP A 159 11.83 -14.24 10.38
N VAL A 160 12.28 -14.78 9.23
CA VAL A 160 13.60 -14.50 8.66
C VAL A 160 13.39 -13.83 7.30
N PRO A 161 13.14 -12.52 7.26
CA PRO A 161 12.65 -11.87 6.06
C PRO A 161 13.73 -11.76 4.98
N TYR A 162 15.01 -11.69 5.37
CA TYR A 162 16.11 -11.33 4.48
C TYR A 162 16.79 -12.52 3.76
N PRO A 163 17.32 -12.31 2.55
CA PRO A 163 17.10 -11.13 1.69
C PRO A 163 15.72 -11.18 1.01
N LEU A 164 15.19 -10.01 0.66
CA LEU A 164 13.96 -9.87 -0.14
C LEU A 164 14.02 -8.65 -1.06
N LEU A 165 13.17 -8.66 -2.07
CA LEU A 165 12.95 -7.54 -2.96
C LEU A 165 11.63 -6.88 -2.56
N VAL A 166 11.63 -5.57 -2.32
CA VAL A 166 10.42 -4.79 -2.11
C VAL A 166 10.09 -4.03 -3.40
N VAL A 167 8.88 -4.21 -3.90
CA VAL A 167 8.35 -3.51 -5.08
C VAL A 167 7.22 -2.61 -4.59
N ASN A 168 7.52 -1.33 -4.39
CA ASN A 168 6.54 -0.34 -3.97
C ASN A 168 5.85 0.28 -5.18
N ILE A 169 4.55 0.05 -5.32
CA ILE A 169 3.70 0.47 -6.44
C ILE A 169 2.84 1.65 -5.96
N GLY A 170 3.24 2.86 -6.31
CA GLY A 170 2.43 4.07 -6.19
C GLY A 170 2.23 4.72 -7.55
N SER A 171 2.22 6.05 -7.60
CA SER A 171 2.12 6.80 -8.87
C SER A 171 3.17 6.34 -9.90
N GLY A 172 4.38 6.03 -9.43
CA GLY A 172 5.38 5.22 -10.13
C GLY A 172 5.76 3.97 -9.31
N VAL A 173 6.76 3.21 -9.74
CA VAL A 173 7.22 2.01 -9.05
C VAL A 173 8.68 2.14 -8.63
N SER A 174 8.97 1.82 -7.37
CA SER A 174 10.34 1.71 -6.86
C SER A 174 10.66 0.29 -6.42
N ILE A 175 11.83 -0.21 -6.79
CA ILE A 175 12.28 -1.58 -6.52
C ILE A 175 13.53 -1.53 -5.68
N LEU A 176 13.50 -2.21 -4.54
CA LEU A 176 14.58 -2.22 -3.55
C LEU A 176 15.01 -3.64 -3.23
N ALA A 177 16.32 -3.85 -3.14
CA ALA A 177 16.91 -5.04 -2.55
C ALA A 177 17.17 -4.76 -1.07
N VAL A 178 16.65 -5.61 -0.18
CA VAL A 178 16.78 -5.47 1.27
C VAL A 178 17.52 -6.70 1.80
N HIS A 179 18.72 -6.49 2.30
CA HIS A 179 19.61 -7.55 2.80
C HIS A 179 19.61 -7.64 4.32
N SER A 180 19.29 -6.55 5.01
CA SER A 180 19.04 -6.52 6.46
C SER A 180 18.20 -5.31 6.83
N LYS A 181 17.94 -5.11 8.12
CA LYS A 181 17.18 -3.96 8.63
C LYS A 181 17.75 -2.63 8.18
N ASP A 182 19.06 -2.52 8.18
CA ASP A 182 19.77 -1.27 7.90
C ASP A 182 20.53 -1.31 6.57
N ILE A 183 20.54 -2.46 5.88
CA ILE A 183 21.23 -2.65 4.60
C ILE A 183 20.19 -2.91 3.52
N TYR A 184 19.92 -1.85 2.76
CA TYR A 184 19.03 -1.89 1.61
C TYR A 184 19.52 -0.95 0.52
N LYS A 185 19.14 -1.23 -0.71
CA LYS A 185 19.51 -0.44 -1.88
C LYS A 185 18.32 -0.31 -2.82
N ARG A 186 18.02 0.92 -3.22
CA ARG A 186 17.12 1.16 -4.36
C ARG A 186 17.83 0.70 -5.63
N MET A 187 17.32 -0.38 -6.22
CA MET A 187 17.93 -1.00 -7.40
C MET A 187 17.55 -0.23 -8.66
N THR A 188 16.26 0.05 -8.81
CA THR A 188 15.71 0.74 -9.97
C THR A 188 14.28 1.19 -9.67
N GLY A 189 13.61 1.74 -10.68
CA GLY A 189 12.18 1.95 -10.70
C GLY A 189 11.66 2.08 -12.13
N THR A 190 10.34 2.18 -12.27
CA THR A 190 9.68 2.53 -13.52
C THR A 190 8.67 3.63 -13.26
N SER A 191 8.52 4.57 -14.20
CA SER A 191 7.45 5.57 -14.15
C SER A 191 6.08 4.97 -14.48
N LEU A 192 6.05 3.74 -15.00
CA LEU A 192 4.83 3.00 -15.35
C LEU A 192 4.22 2.36 -14.10
N GLY A 193 3.65 3.20 -13.23
CA GLY A 193 2.90 2.78 -12.03
C GLY A 193 1.41 3.11 -12.12
N GLU A 194 0.80 3.30 -10.96
CA GLU A 194 -0.62 3.66 -10.80
C GLU A 194 -1.01 4.89 -11.63
N GLY A 195 -0.18 5.93 -11.58
CA GLY A 195 -0.49 7.20 -12.25
C GLY A 195 -0.56 7.02 -13.77
N THR A 196 0.21 6.08 -14.30
CA THR A 196 0.12 5.71 -15.73
C THR A 196 -1.14 4.91 -16.01
N PHE A 197 -1.49 3.93 -15.16
CA PHE A 197 -2.74 3.17 -15.31
C PHE A 197 -3.95 4.10 -15.29
N LEU A 198 -4.11 4.90 -14.23
CA LEU A 198 -5.24 5.80 -14.07
C LEU A 198 -5.28 6.85 -15.18
N GLY A 199 -4.15 7.48 -15.50
CA GLY A 199 -4.08 8.49 -16.56
C GLY A 199 -4.46 7.93 -17.95
N LEU A 200 -3.98 6.74 -18.31
CA LEU A 200 -4.34 6.09 -19.57
C LEU A 200 -5.79 5.60 -19.57
N CYS A 201 -6.27 4.99 -18.49
CA CYS A 201 -7.66 4.58 -18.36
C CYS A 201 -8.59 5.80 -18.52
N SER A 202 -8.33 6.90 -17.82
CA SER A 202 -9.12 8.13 -17.97
C SER A 202 -9.14 8.64 -19.42
N LEU A 203 -8.01 8.59 -20.13
CA LEU A 203 -7.95 9.00 -21.55
C LEU A 203 -8.72 8.04 -22.47
N LEU A 204 -8.69 6.74 -22.20
CA LEU A 204 -9.22 5.70 -23.09
C LEU A 204 -10.69 5.37 -22.84
N THR A 205 -11.15 5.50 -21.59
CA THR A 205 -12.49 5.10 -21.16
C THR A 205 -13.33 6.28 -20.69
N GLY A 206 -12.69 7.39 -20.31
CA GLY A 206 -13.35 8.54 -19.71
C GLY A 206 -13.60 8.39 -18.21
N CYS A 207 -13.03 7.39 -17.53
CA CYS A 207 -13.21 7.24 -16.08
C CYS A 207 -12.58 8.41 -15.31
N GLU A 208 -13.23 8.86 -14.25
CA GLU A 208 -12.82 10.02 -13.44
C GLU A 208 -12.12 9.63 -12.13
N SER A 209 -12.25 8.37 -11.72
CA SER A 209 -11.68 7.85 -10.47
C SER A 209 -11.01 6.49 -10.66
N PHE A 210 -10.17 6.12 -9.70
CA PHE A 210 -9.53 4.80 -9.67
C PHE A 210 -10.57 3.69 -9.42
N GLU A 211 -11.56 3.97 -8.59
CA GLU A 211 -12.67 3.08 -8.28
C GLU A 211 -13.49 2.77 -9.53
N GLU A 212 -13.84 3.78 -10.33
CA GLU A 212 -14.57 3.60 -11.60
C GLU A 212 -13.74 2.77 -12.59
N ALA A 213 -12.43 3.04 -12.68
CA ALA A 213 -11.52 2.25 -13.52
C ALA A 213 -11.46 0.78 -13.07
N LEU A 214 -11.58 0.49 -11.78
CA LEU A 214 -11.63 -0.86 -11.23
C LEU A 214 -12.98 -1.53 -11.43
N GLU A 215 -14.09 -0.83 -11.30
CA GLU A 215 -15.43 -1.36 -11.56
C GLU A 215 -15.52 -1.91 -12.99
N MET A 216 -14.96 -1.19 -13.98
CA MET A 216 -14.82 -1.65 -15.37
C MET A 216 -14.06 -2.99 -15.51
N LEU A 217 -13.18 -3.33 -14.56
CA LEU A 217 -12.43 -4.58 -14.57
C LEU A 217 -13.19 -5.75 -13.95
N THR A 218 -14.15 -5.47 -13.07
CA THR A 218 -14.93 -6.48 -12.32
C THR A 218 -16.06 -7.11 -13.11
N HIS A 219 -16.64 -6.41 -14.08
CA HIS A 219 -17.82 -6.87 -14.80
C HIS A 219 -17.57 -8.05 -15.77
N ASP A 220 -16.32 -8.39 -16.05
CA ASP A 220 -15.96 -9.36 -17.10
C ASP A 220 -15.09 -10.53 -16.62
N ILE A 221 -15.22 -10.92 -15.35
CA ILE A 221 -14.37 -11.98 -14.75
C ILE A 221 -14.71 -13.39 -15.31
N TYR A 222 -15.84 -13.58 -16.01
CA TYR A 222 -16.27 -14.89 -16.52
C TYR A 222 -16.70 -14.92 -18.00
N GLY A 223 -16.56 -13.82 -18.73
CA GLY A 223 -17.10 -13.65 -20.08
C GLY A 223 -16.15 -14.01 -21.21
N GLY A 224 -15.87 -15.31 -21.41
CA GLY A 224 -15.42 -15.83 -22.71
C GLY A 224 -14.03 -16.47 -22.73
N ASP A 225 -13.90 -17.51 -23.57
CA ASP A 225 -12.67 -18.28 -23.83
C ASP A 225 -11.49 -17.37 -24.20
N HIS A 226 -10.70 -17.00 -23.20
CA HIS A 226 -9.40 -16.39 -23.41
C HIS A 226 -8.36 -17.44 -23.10
N GLU A 227 -7.70 -17.92 -24.15
CA GLU A 227 -6.53 -18.80 -24.10
C GLU A 227 -5.67 -18.48 -22.88
N ARG A 228 -5.73 -19.39 -21.89
CA ARG A 228 -4.99 -19.42 -20.62
C ARG A 228 -3.79 -18.47 -20.61
N PHE A 229 -4.00 -17.24 -20.15
CA PHE A 229 -2.92 -16.28 -19.88
C PHE A 229 -1.83 -16.17 -20.97
N GLY A 230 -2.20 -16.38 -22.23
CA GLY A 230 -1.33 -16.15 -23.38
C GLY A 230 -1.20 -14.65 -23.58
N LEU A 231 -0.26 -14.02 -22.86
CA LEU A 231 0.00 -12.59 -23.04
C LEU A 231 0.43 -12.38 -24.51
N PRO A 232 -0.30 -11.60 -25.32
CA PRO A 232 0.17 -11.27 -26.65
C PRO A 232 1.52 -10.55 -26.50
N ALA A 233 2.50 -10.91 -27.34
CA ALA A 233 3.86 -10.36 -27.28
C ALA A 233 3.93 -8.82 -27.39
N SER A 234 2.83 -8.17 -27.77
CA SER A 234 2.70 -6.71 -27.85
C SER A 234 1.33 -6.26 -27.34
N SER A 235 1.34 -5.60 -26.18
CA SER A 235 0.18 -4.87 -25.65
C SER A 235 -0.39 -3.88 -26.66
N PHE A 236 -1.71 -3.74 -26.71
CA PHE A 236 -2.45 -2.83 -27.61
C PHE A 236 -2.19 -3.00 -29.11
N ARG A 237 -1.47 -4.04 -29.57
CA ARG A 237 -1.11 -4.21 -30.99
C ARG A 237 -2.30 -4.16 -31.93
N ASN A 238 -3.43 -4.75 -31.54
CA ASN A 238 -4.61 -4.80 -32.39
C ASN A 238 -5.24 -3.43 -32.61
N MET A 239 -4.90 -2.43 -31.80
CA MET A 239 -5.43 -1.07 -31.93
C MET A 239 -4.83 -0.30 -33.11
N ILE A 240 -3.87 -0.86 -33.87
CA ILE A 240 -3.43 -0.25 -35.14
C ILE A 240 -4.49 -0.36 -36.24
N TYR A 241 -5.38 -1.35 -36.16
CA TYR A 241 -6.44 -1.59 -37.14
C TYR A 241 -7.69 -0.79 -36.78
N LYS A 242 -8.23 -0.04 -37.74
CA LYS A 242 -9.38 0.84 -37.53
C LYS A 242 -10.62 0.05 -37.07
N GLU A 243 -10.92 -1.05 -37.75
CA GLU A 243 -12.04 -1.95 -37.39
C GLU A 243 -11.99 -2.44 -35.93
N LYS A 244 -10.80 -2.75 -35.42
CA LYS A 244 -10.61 -3.19 -34.03
C LYS A 244 -10.76 -2.05 -33.03
N ARG A 245 -10.35 -0.83 -33.40
CA ARG A 245 -10.61 0.37 -32.57
C ARG A 245 -12.07 0.73 -32.51
N GLU A 246 -12.84 0.46 -33.57
CA GLU A 246 -14.28 0.74 -33.60
C GLU A 246 -15.10 -0.31 -32.83
N SER A 247 -14.58 -1.53 -32.66
CA SER A 247 -15.28 -2.62 -31.97
C SER A 247 -14.88 -2.82 -30.50
N VAL A 248 -13.79 -2.20 -30.03
CA VAL A 248 -13.26 -2.44 -28.68
C VAL A 248 -14.11 -1.74 -27.62
N SER A 249 -14.39 -2.42 -26.51
CA SER A 249 -15.12 -1.84 -25.38
C SER A 249 -14.20 -0.98 -24.50
N LYS A 250 -14.79 -0.17 -23.61
CA LYS A 250 -14.02 0.59 -22.62
C LYS A 250 -13.38 -0.34 -21.59
N GLU A 251 -14.11 -1.39 -21.23
CA GLU A 251 -13.72 -2.44 -20.29
C GLU A 251 -12.50 -3.21 -20.82
N ASP A 252 -12.48 -3.52 -22.13
CA ASP A 252 -11.31 -4.12 -22.80
C ASP A 252 -10.08 -3.22 -22.72
N LEU A 253 -10.26 -1.91 -22.95
CA LEU A 253 -9.16 -0.93 -22.88
C LEU A 253 -8.65 -0.76 -21.44
N ALA A 254 -9.54 -0.69 -20.45
CA ALA A 254 -9.17 -0.66 -19.04
C ALA A 254 -8.38 -1.92 -18.64
N ARG A 255 -8.86 -3.10 -19.04
CA ARG A 255 -8.20 -4.39 -18.78
C ARG A 255 -6.85 -4.49 -19.47
N ALA A 256 -6.76 -4.11 -20.74
CA ALA A 256 -5.51 -4.09 -21.48
C ALA A 256 -4.49 -3.12 -20.84
N THR A 257 -4.94 -1.96 -20.36
CA THR A 257 -4.10 -1.00 -19.65
C THR A 257 -3.56 -1.62 -18.36
N LEU A 258 -4.44 -2.21 -17.54
CA LEU A 258 -4.02 -2.83 -16.28
C LEU A 258 -3.02 -3.96 -16.51
N VAL A 259 -3.34 -4.90 -17.39
CA VAL A 259 -2.47 -6.04 -17.71
C VAL A 259 -1.11 -5.57 -18.21
N THR A 260 -1.07 -4.53 -19.04
CA THR A 260 0.18 -3.97 -19.60
C THR A 260 1.07 -3.38 -18.50
N ILE A 261 0.50 -2.53 -17.64
CA ILE A 261 1.25 -1.88 -16.57
C ILE A 261 1.70 -2.91 -15.53
N THR A 262 0.81 -3.80 -15.09
CA THR A 262 1.11 -4.85 -14.11
C THR A 262 2.21 -5.80 -14.60
N ASN A 263 2.14 -6.27 -15.85
CA ASN A 263 3.18 -7.11 -16.42
C ASN A 263 4.51 -6.38 -16.60
N ASN A 264 4.48 -5.07 -16.87
CA ASN A 264 5.69 -4.27 -17.02
C ASN A 264 6.50 -4.27 -15.71
N PHE A 265 5.92 -3.78 -14.62
CA PHE A 265 6.67 -3.72 -13.36
C PHE A 265 6.93 -5.11 -12.77
N GLY A 266 6.05 -6.09 -12.99
CA GLY A 266 6.31 -7.50 -12.64
C GLY A 266 7.55 -8.06 -13.36
N SER A 267 7.70 -7.74 -14.65
CA SER A 267 8.88 -8.14 -15.44
C SER A 267 10.16 -7.45 -14.98
N VAL A 268 10.08 -6.15 -14.64
CA VAL A 268 11.24 -5.41 -14.09
C VAL A 268 11.64 -6.00 -12.73
N ALA A 269 10.68 -6.23 -11.83
CA ALA A 269 10.90 -6.85 -10.53
C ALA A 269 11.58 -8.22 -10.65
N ARG A 270 11.13 -9.06 -11.59
CA ARG A 270 11.75 -10.35 -11.88
C ARG A 270 13.22 -10.22 -12.32
N LYS A 271 13.53 -9.30 -13.23
CA LYS A 271 14.91 -9.06 -13.67
C LYS A 271 15.80 -8.63 -12.49
N CYS A 272 15.29 -7.74 -11.64
CA CYS A 272 15.99 -7.33 -10.42
C CYS A 272 16.21 -8.51 -9.47
N ALA A 273 15.17 -9.32 -9.22
CA ALA A 273 15.25 -10.49 -8.35
C ALA A 273 16.32 -11.49 -8.81
N VAL A 274 16.35 -11.80 -10.11
CA VAL A 274 17.36 -12.70 -10.70
C VAL A 274 18.77 -12.11 -10.60
N ASN A 275 18.93 -10.81 -10.89
CA ASN A 275 20.23 -10.14 -10.81
C ASN A 275 20.80 -10.13 -9.38
N GLU A 276 19.94 -9.86 -8.39
CA GLU A 276 20.31 -9.81 -6.97
C GLU A 276 20.32 -11.18 -6.29
N LYS A 277 19.96 -12.25 -7.01
CA LYS A 277 19.82 -13.62 -6.49
C LYS A 277 18.84 -13.70 -5.31
N ILE A 278 17.75 -12.96 -5.39
CA ILE A 278 16.68 -12.92 -4.38
C ILE A 278 15.47 -13.66 -4.92
N ASN A 279 14.89 -14.56 -4.12
CA ASN A 279 13.75 -15.39 -4.51
C ASN A 279 12.40 -14.96 -3.94
N ARG A 280 12.38 -13.96 -3.03
CA ARG A 280 11.18 -13.42 -2.41
C ARG A 280 10.96 -11.99 -2.86
N VAL A 281 9.82 -11.72 -3.48
CA VAL A 281 9.44 -10.40 -3.97
C VAL A 281 8.15 -9.99 -3.29
N VAL A 282 8.23 -8.99 -2.40
CA VAL A 282 7.09 -8.40 -1.70
C VAL A 282 6.60 -7.21 -2.51
N PHE A 283 5.36 -7.27 -2.97
CA PHE A 283 4.68 -6.17 -3.63
C PHE A 283 3.86 -5.41 -2.60
N VAL A 284 3.97 -4.07 -2.59
CA VAL A 284 3.26 -3.18 -1.67
C VAL A 284 2.74 -1.95 -2.43
N GLY A 285 1.85 -1.19 -1.80
CA GLY A 285 1.28 0.05 -2.32
C GLY A 285 -0.24 -0.02 -2.53
N ASN A 286 -0.89 1.14 -2.42
CA ASN A 286 -2.36 1.28 -2.34
C ASN A 286 -3.12 0.67 -3.54
N VAL A 287 -2.50 0.58 -4.71
CA VAL A 287 -3.11 0.02 -5.93
C VAL A 287 -3.57 -1.42 -5.74
N LEU A 288 -2.86 -2.17 -4.92
CA LEU A 288 -3.11 -3.59 -4.74
C LEU A 288 -4.33 -3.86 -3.85
N CYS A 289 -4.70 -2.92 -2.95
CA CYS A 289 -5.71 -3.10 -1.90
C CYS A 289 -7.08 -3.57 -2.44
N VAL A 290 -7.40 -3.14 -3.65
CA VAL A 290 -8.67 -3.40 -4.34
C VAL A 290 -8.49 -4.13 -5.67
N ASN A 291 -7.24 -4.45 -6.03
CA ASN A 291 -6.88 -4.97 -7.35
C ASN A 291 -6.37 -6.42 -7.29
N THR A 292 -7.27 -7.31 -6.86
CA THR A 292 -7.00 -8.76 -6.81
C THR A 292 -6.58 -9.33 -8.17
N LEU A 293 -7.02 -8.72 -9.29
CA LEU A 293 -6.59 -9.10 -10.63
C LEU A 293 -5.09 -8.87 -10.83
N SER A 294 -4.58 -7.70 -10.46
CA SER A 294 -3.13 -7.42 -10.54
C SER A 294 -2.33 -8.32 -9.63
N MET A 295 -2.80 -8.58 -8.42
CA MET A 295 -2.15 -9.51 -7.51
C MET A 295 -2.05 -10.93 -8.10
N LYS A 296 -3.14 -11.43 -8.70
CA LYS A 296 -3.14 -12.72 -9.41
C LYS A 296 -2.18 -12.73 -10.59
N LEU A 297 -2.15 -11.67 -11.40
CA LEU A 297 -1.21 -11.52 -12.51
C LEU A 297 0.26 -11.52 -12.02
N LEU A 298 0.53 -10.81 -10.91
CA LEU A 298 1.86 -10.76 -10.29
C LEU A 298 2.24 -12.05 -9.58
N ALA A 299 1.29 -12.86 -9.11
CA ALA A 299 1.57 -14.18 -8.57
C ALA A 299 1.80 -15.21 -9.70
N TYR A 300 1.08 -15.07 -10.81
CA TYR A 300 1.18 -15.92 -11.99
C TYR A 300 2.51 -15.76 -12.73
N ALA A 301 2.89 -14.52 -13.06
CA ALA A 301 4.01 -14.23 -13.95
C ALA A 301 5.38 -14.76 -13.44
N PRO A 302 5.69 -14.68 -12.13
CA PRO A 302 6.88 -15.29 -11.55
C PRO A 302 6.84 -16.81 -11.63
N ASP A 303 5.71 -17.46 -11.38
CA ASP A 303 5.63 -18.92 -11.27
C ASP A 303 5.94 -19.61 -12.60
N LEU A 304 5.34 -19.13 -13.71
CA LEU A 304 5.62 -19.68 -15.04
C LEU A 304 7.04 -19.39 -15.53
N SER A 305 7.48 -18.15 -15.37
CA SER A 305 8.72 -17.73 -16.03
C SER A 305 9.97 -18.13 -15.24
N SER A 306 9.84 -18.33 -13.92
CA SER A 306 10.96 -18.74 -13.07
C SER A 306 10.97 -20.24 -12.75
N LYS A 307 10.02 -21.02 -13.27
CA LYS A 307 9.80 -22.43 -12.86
C LYS A 307 9.65 -22.55 -11.33
N GLY A 308 8.90 -21.64 -10.72
CA GLY A 308 8.70 -21.57 -9.27
C GLY A 308 9.88 -21.05 -8.43
N GLN A 309 10.97 -20.53 -9.04
CA GLN A 309 12.13 -20.01 -8.30
C GLN A 309 11.86 -18.66 -7.62
N LEU A 310 10.87 -17.89 -8.07
CA LEU A 310 10.49 -16.61 -7.47
C LEU A 310 9.08 -16.70 -6.87
N LYS A 311 8.95 -16.26 -5.62
CA LYS A 311 7.66 -16.19 -4.92
C LYS A 311 7.22 -14.73 -4.77
N ALA A 312 6.05 -14.42 -5.33
CA ALA A 312 5.35 -13.16 -5.09
C ALA A 312 4.67 -13.21 -3.72
N LEU A 313 4.92 -12.18 -2.92
CA LEU A 313 4.39 -11.99 -1.58
C LEU A 313 3.62 -10.67 -1.53
N PHE A 314 2.59 -10.64 -0.70
CA PHE A 314 1.72 -9.49 -0.47
C PHE A 314 1.52 -9.29 1.03
N LEU A 315 1.05 -8.12 1.42
CA LEU A 315 0.84 -7.74 2.82
C LEU A 315 -0.60 -7.23 3.01
N GLU A 316 -1.20 -7.47 4.16
CA GLU A 316 -2.56 -6.98 4.45
C GLU A 316 -2.59 -5.44 4.53
N HIS A 317 -1.54 -4.82 5.08
CA HIS A 317 -1.42 -3.37 5.24
C HIS A 317 -0.56 -2.71 4.15
N GLU A 318 -0.59 -3.23 2.93
CA GLU A 318 0.25 -2.82 1.78
C GLU A 318 0.32 -1.32 1.50
N GLY A 319 -0.72 -0.57 1.82
CA GLY A 319 -0.76 0.88 1.67
C GLY A 319 -0.16 1.70 2.82
N TYR A 320 -0.13 1.16 4.03
CA TYR A 320 0.02 1.97 5.24
C TYR A 320 1.43 1.97 5.84
N PHE A 321 2.37 1.23 5.25
CA PHE A 321 3.73 1.12 5.76
C PHE A 321 4.44 2.47 5.91
N GLY A 322 4.29 3.39 4.95
CA GLY A 322 4.88 4.73 5.05
C GLY A 322 4.35 5.50 6.26
N ALA A 323 3.03 5.45 6.48
CA ALA A 323 2.37 6.13 7.59
C ALA A 323 2.79 5.54 8.96
N VAL A 324 2.81 4.20 9.06
CA VAL A 324 3.27 3.53 10.29
C VAL A 324 4.74 3.81 10.56
N ASN A 325 5.59 3.87 9.53
CA ASN A 325 6.99 4.20 9.70
C ASN A 325 7.18 5.62 10.25
N ALA A 326 6.39 6.57 9.75
CA ALA A 326 6.36 7.93 10.28
C ALA A 326 5.94 7.96 11.77
N LEU A 327 4.93 7.16 12.14
CA LEU A 327 4.48 7.01 13.53
C LEU A 327 5.58 6.43 14.42
N LEU A 328 6.25 5.36 13.97
CA LEU A 328 7.33 4.71 14.71
C LEU A 328 8.56 5.60 14.88
N GLY A 329 8.72 6.61 14.02
CA GLY A 329 9.77 7.62 14.12
C GLY A 329 9.56 8.67 15.21
N LEU A 330 8.35 8.81 15.77
CA LEU A 330 8.02 9.87 16.74
C LEU A 330 9.03 10.04 17.90
N PRO A 331 9.55 8.96 18.55
CA PRO A 331 10.50 9.10 19.66
C PRO A 331 11.84 9.73 19.28
N ASN A 332 12.18 9.77 17.98
CA ASN A 332 13.42 10.39 17.51
C ASN A 332 13.29 11.91 17.32
N PHE A 333 12.09 12.45 17.49
CA PHE A 333 11.77 13.86 17.31
C PHE A 333 11.30 14.55 18.63
N SER A 334 11.25 13.81 19.74
CA SER A 334 10.83 14.26 21.09
C SER A 334 11.97 14.68 22.02
#